data_AF-A0A7V5SD01-F1
#
_entry.id   AF-A0A7V5SD01-F1
#
_cell.length_a   1.000
_cell.length_b   1.000
_cell.length_c   1.000
_cell.angle_alpha   90.00
_cell.angle_beta   90.00
_cell.angle_gamma   90.00
#
_symmetry.space_group_name_H-M   'P 1'
#
loop_
_entity.id
_entity.type
_entity.pdbx_description
1 polymer ?
#
loop_
_entity_poly.entity_id
_entity_poly.type
_entity_poly.pdbx_seq_one_letter_code
_entity_poly.pdbx_strand_id
1 'polypeptide(L)'
;MAAVATQTQDLSSPWSGGRSPFGNVSWGKLMMWVFLLSDAFTFGSFLVAYGFIRFKAPNWPDPEVVFSDAPFLGHGYPLVFVGIMTFILIVSSVTMVLSVEAGHNKDRKNAALYL
;
A
#
# COMPACT_ATOMS: atom_id res chain seq x y z
N MET A 1 0.64 17.63 61.49
CA MET A 1 -0.34 17.94 60.43
C MET A 1 0.23 17.41 59.11
N ALA A 2 -0.29 16.31 58.59
CA ALA A 2 0.22 15.71 57.35
C ALA A 2 -0.50 16.34 56.16
N ALA A 3 0.26 16.96 55.26
CA ALA A 3 -0.27 17.49 54.01
C ALA A 3 -0.61 16.32 53.08
N VAL A 4 -1.90 16.12 52.82
CA VAL A 4 -2.38 15.20 51.79
C VAL A 4 -2.16 15.91 50.45
N ALA A 5 -1.21 15.42 49.65
CA ALA A 5 -1.02 15.88 48.28
C ALA A 5 -2.20 15.41 47.42
N THR A 6 -3.11 16.32 47.09
CA THR A 6 -4.13 16.08 46.06
C THR A 6 -3.44 16.02 44.71
N GLN A 7 -3.23 14.81 44.19
CA GLN A 7 -2.78 14.61 42.82
C GLN A 7 -3.92 14.99 41.88
N THR A 8 -3.82 16.16 41.25
CA THR A 8 -4.68 16.54 40.12
C THR A 8 -4.34 15.62 38.96
N GLN A 9 -5.18 14.63 38.67
CA GLN A 9 -5.01 13.81 37.48
C GLN A 9 -5.20 14.67 36.24
N ASP A 10 -4.14 14.81 35.45
CA ASP A 10 -4.15 15.50 34.17
C ASP A 10 -4.96 14.65 33.16
N LEU A 11 -6.24 14.97 33.01
CA LEU A 11 -7.19 14.31 32.10
C LEU A 11 -6.90 14.59 30.61
N SER A 12 -5.75 15.19 30.28
CA SER A 12 -5.32 15.43 28.90
C SER A 12 -4.67 14.21 28.24
N SER A 13 -4.32 13.18 29.01
CA SER A 13 -3.73 11.96 28.46
C SER A 13 -4.78 11.20 27.61
N PRO A 14 -4.48 10.82 26.35
CA PRO A 14 -5.37 10.01 25.51
C PRO A 14 -5.73 8.63 26.10
N TRP A 15 -5.11 8.28 27.22
CA TRP A 15 -5.25 7.03 27.95
C TRP A 15 -6.05 7.18 29.27
N SER A 16 -6.58 8.38 29.58
CA SER A 16 -7.31 8.67 30.82
C SER A 16 -8.72 8.06 30.90
N GLY A 17 -9.12 7.25 29.91
CA GLY A 17 -10.46 6.67 29.81
C GLY A 17 -11.53 7.66 29.36
N GLY A 18 -12.65 7.16 28.83
CA GLY A 18 -13.79 7.95 28.33
C GLY A 18 -13.80 8.17 26.81
N ARG A 19 -12.66 8.02 26.13
CA ARG A 19 -12.56 7.92 24.66
C ARG A 19 -11.66 6.74 24.32
N SER A 20 -12.09 5.92 23.36
CA SER A 20 -11.21 4.88 22.78
C SER A 20 -9.91 5.57 22.31
N PRO A 21 -8.71 5.02 22.60
CA PRO A 21 -7.45 5.55 22.06
C PRO A 21 -7.38 5.46 20.52
N PHE A 22 -8.31 4.72 19.89
CA PHE A 22 -8.59 4.70 18.45
C PHE A 22 -9.76 5.61 18.04
N GLY A 23 -10.32 6.40 18.94
CA GLY A 23 -11.59 7.11 18.82
C GLY A 23 -11.67 8.18 17.74
N ASN A 24 -10.54 8.49 17.08
CA ASN A 24 -10.48 9.40 15.92
C ASN A 24 -10.44 8.67 14.57
N VAL A 25 -10.40 7.34 14.53
CA VAL A 25 -10.37 6.54 13.29
C VAL A 25 -11.67 5.76 13.15
N SER A 26 -12.36 5.92 12.02
CA SER A 26 -13.56 5.14 11.74
C SER A 26 -13.23 3.65 11.63
N TRP A 27 -14.12 2.80 12.12
CA TRP A 27 -13.97 1.34 12.08
C TRP A 27 -13.65 0.81 10.67
N GLY A 28 -14.29 1.37 9.63
CA GLY A 28 -14.02 1.01 8.23
C GLY A 28 -12.59 1.36 7.77
N LYS A 29 -12.04 2.49 8.22
CA LYS A 29 -10.65 2.88 7.89
C LYS A 29 -9.64 1.93 8.54
N LEU A 30 -9.89 1.55 9.79
CA LEU A 30 -9.04 0.61 10.51
C LEU A 30 -9.05 -0.79 9.87
N MET A 31 -10.22 -1.30 9.49
CA MET A 31 -10.31 -2.60 8.81
C MET A 31 -9.65 -2.59 7.43
N MET A 32 -9.71 -1.47 6.71
CA MET A 32 -8.98 -1.32 5.45
C MET A 32 -7.45 -1.39 5.67
N TRP A 33 -6.94 -0.78 6.75
CA TRP A 33 -5.51 -0.85 7.06
C TRP A 33 -5.05 -2.26 7.42
N VAL A 34 -5.85 -3.00 8.21
CA VAL A 34 -5.58 -4.41 8.52
C VAL A 34 -5.61 -5.26 7.25
N PHE A 35 -6.55 -5.02 6.34
CA PHE A 35 -6.64 -5.71 5.07
C PHE A 35 -5.39 -5.45 4.19
N LEU A 36 -5.01 -4.18 4.01
CA LEU A 36 -3.81 -3.82 3.24
C LEU A 36 -2.53 -4.42 3.85
N LEU A 37 -2.44 -4.46 5.18
CA LEU A 37 -1.34 -5.11 5.88
C LEU A 37 -1.30 -6.61 5.58
N SER A 38 -2.46 -7.29 5.54
CA SER A 38 -2.54 -8.71 5.21
C SER A 38 -2.10 -9.03 3.77
N ASP A 39 -2.40 -8.13 2.82
CA ASP A 39 -1.96 -8.24 1.44
C ASP A 39 -0.43 -8.06 1.34
N ALA A 40 0.11 -7.05 2.04
CA ALA A 40 1.56 -6.83 2.12
C ALA A 40 2.31 -8.01 2.73
N PHE A 41 1.77 -8.67 3.76
CA PHE A 41 2.37 -9.88 4.33
C PHE A 41 2.33 -11.08 3.38
N THR A 42 1.26 -11.23 2.59
CA THR A 42 1.15 -12.27 1.56
C THR A 42 2.24 -12.08 0.50
N PHE A 43 2.39 -10.87 -0.04
CA PHE A 43 3.46 -10.54 -0.98
C PHE A 43 4.86 -10.66 -0.37
N GLY A 44 5.03 -10.21 0.87
CA GLY A 44 6.30 -10.34 1.60
C GLY A 44 6.72 -11.79 1.77
N SER A 45 5.78 -12.69 2.07
CA SER A 45 6.04 -14.12 2.21
C SER A 45 6.50 -14.74 0.88
N PHE A 46 5.85 -14.39 -0.23
CA PHE A 46 6.28 -14.83 -1.56
C PHE A 46 7.66 -14.29 -1.94
N LEU A 47 7.97 -13.05 -1.58
CA LEU A 47 9.27 -12.44 -1.86
C LEU A 47 10.40 -13.10 -1.05
N VAL A 48 10.16 -13.43 0.22
CA VAL A 48 11.10 -14.20 1.05
C VAL A 48 11.29 -15.61 0.50
N ALA A 49 10.21 -16.28 0.10
CA ALA A 49 10.29 -17.61 -0.52
C ALA A 49 11.10 -17.57 -1.82
N TYR A 50 10.84 -16.59 -2.70
CA TYR A 50 11.61 -16.36 -3.91
C TYR A 50 13.09 -16.09 -3.59
N GLY A 51 13.38 -15.20 -2.64
CA GLY A 51 14.74 -14.89 -2.20
C GLY A 51 15.48 -16.14 -1.72
N PHE A 52 14.83 -16.96 -0.89
CA PHE A 52 15.43 -18.21 -0.42
C PHE A 52 15.76 -19.18 -1.55
N ILE A 53 14.83 -19.38 -2.50
CA ILE A 53 15.07 -20.23 -3.68
C ILE A 53 16.21 -19.65 -4.52
N ARG A 54 16.25 -18.33 -4.71
CA ARG A 54 17.29 -17.64 -5.49
C ARG A 54 18.68 -17.77 -4.87
N PHE A 55 18.80 -17.74 -3.55
CA PHE A 55 20.06 -17.93 -2.83
C PHE A 55 20.54 -19.39 -2.84
N LYS A 56 19.61 -20.36 -2.88
CA LYS A 56 19.94 -21.79 -2.88
C LYS A 56 20.18 -22.35 -4.29
N ALA A 57 19.66 -21.70 -5.33
CA ALA A 57 19.81 -22.15 -6.71
C ALA A 57 21.19 -21.78 -7.29
N PRO A 58 22.04 -22.75 -7.68
CA PRO A 58 23.36 -22.48 -8.26
C PRO A 58 23.28 -21.91 -9.68
N ASN A 59 22.25 -22.26 -10.44
CA ASN A 59 22.00 -21.75 -11.80
C ASN A 59 20.63 -21.08 -11.84
N TRP A 60 20.56 -19.83 -12.31
CA TRP A 60 19.32 -19.08 -12.48
C TRP A 60 19.10 -18.75 -13.96
N PRO A 61 17.88 -18.88 -14.50
CA PRO A 61 17.61 -18.57 -15.91
C PRO A 61 17.88 -17.11 -16.26
N ASP A 62 18.37 -16.86 -17.48
CA ASP A 62 18.55 -15.51 -17.99
C ASP A 62 17.19 -14.80 -18.17
N PRO A 63 16.97 -13.64 -17.52
CA PRO A 63 15.69 -12.93 -17.58
C PRO A 63 15.29 -12.52 -19.00
N GLU A 64 16.27 -12.28 -19.87
CA GLU A 64 16.03 -11.90 -21.27
C GLU A 64 15.37 -13.03 -22.07
N VAL A 65 15.65 -14.29 -21.73
CA VAL A 65 15.02 -15.45 -22.38
C VAL A 65 13.63 -15.69 -21.79
N VAL A 66 13.49 -15.58 -20.46
CA VAL A 66 12.22 -15.84 -19.74
C VAL A 66 11.16 -14.78 -20.02
N PHE A 67 11.56 -13.52 -20.21
CA PHE A 67 10.64 -12.40 -20.48
C PHE A 67 10.68 -11.93 -21.94
N SER A 68 11.03 -12.82 -22.86
CA SER A 68 11.08 -12.55 -24.31
C SER A 68 9.70 -12.54 -24.96
N ASP A 69 8.68 -13.05 -24.27
CA ASP A 69 7.32 -13.18 -24.79
C ASP A 69 6.48 -11.94 -24.44
N ALA A 70 6.28 -11.07 -25.43
CA ALA A 70 5.29 -10.02 -25.36
C ALA A 70 4.03 -10.44 -26.15
N PRO A 71 2.84 -10.51 -25.53
CA PRO A 71 1.62 -10.68 -26.29
C PRO A 71 1.51 -9.50 -27.27
N PHE A 72 1.29 -9.80 -28.56
CA PHE A 72 1.19 -8.87 -29.70
C PHE A 72 2.49 -8.36 -30.37
N LEU A 73 3.67 -8.42 -29.76
CA LEU A 73 4.92 -7.83 -30.30
C LEU A 73 5.96 -8.85 -30.81
N GLY A 74 5.71 -10.15 -30.67
CA GLY A 74 6.60 -11.22 -31.11
C GLY A 74 7.80 -11.46 -30.18
N HIS A 75 8.75 -12.29 -30.61
CA HIS A 75 9.99 -12.59 -29.87
C HIS A 75 11.08 -11.57 -30.21
N GLY A 76 11.85 -11.15 -29.20
CA GLY A 76 13.06 -10.31 -29.41
C GLY A 76 13.09 -8.96 -28.67
N TYR A 77 12.05 -8.64 -27.90
CA TYR A 77 12.01 -7.45 -27.03
C TYR A 77 11.95 -7.86 -25.54
N PRO A 78 13.06 -8.36 -24.98
CA PRO A 78 13.10 -8.71 -23.56
C PRO A 78 12.76 -7.47 -22.71
N LEU A 79 11.97 -7.68 -21.65
CA LEU A 79 11.64 -6.68 -20.61
C LEU A 79 10.74 -5.52 -21.03
N VAL A 80 10.51 -5.27 -22.34
CA VAL A 80 9.66 -4.16 -22.81
C VAL A 80 8.23 -4.28 -22.31
N PHE A 81 7.66 -5.49 -22.32
CA PHE A 81 6.31 -5.75 -21.81
C PHE A 81 6.17 -5.42 -20.32
N VAL A 82 7.16 -5.81 -19.52
CA VAL A 82 7.20 -5.51 -18.08
C VAL A 82 7.29 -4.00 -17.86
N GLY A 83 8.14 -3.31 -18.61
CA GLY A 83 8.27 -1.85 -18.56
C GLY A 83 6.97 -1.12 -18.87
N ILE A 84 6.23 -1.55 -19.89
CA ILE A 84 4.91 -0.98 -20.25
C ILE A 84 3.89 -1.23 -19.13
N MET A 85 3.84 -2.43 -18.55
CA MET A 85 2.94 -2.74 -17.43
C MET A 85 3.22 -1.82 -16.23
N THR A 86 4.49 -1.64 -15.86
CA THR A 86 4.87 -0.72 -14.79
C THR A 86 4.51 0.73 -15.13
N PHE A 87 4.74 1.16 -16.37
CA PHE A 87 4.36 2.50 -16.81
C PHE A 87 2.86 2.76 -16.67
N ILE A 88 2.02 1.83 -17.12
CA ILE A 88 0.56 1.92 -17.00
C ILE A 88 0.14 1.99 -15.53
N LEU A 89 0.72 1.16 -14.65
CA LEU A 89 0.41 1.17 -13.23
C LEU A 89 0.82 2.49 -12.54
N ILE A 90 1.97 3.06 -12.91
CA ILE A 90 2.40 4.36 -12.39
C ILE A 90 1.41 5.45 -12.81
N VAL A 91 1.05 5.50 -14.09
CA VAL A 91 0.06 6.47 -14.60
C VAL A 91 -1.29 6.29 -13.90
N SER A 92 -1.74 5.04 -13.72
CA SER A 92 -2.98 4.72 -12.99
C SER A 92 -2.94 5.18 -11.52
N SER A 93 -1.79 5.16 -10.86
CA SER A 93 -1.66 5.68 -9.49
C SER A 93 -1.80 7.21 -9.45
N VAL A 94 -1.24 7.90 -10.45
CA VAL A 94 -1.29 9.37 -10.56
C VAL A 94 -2.71 9.83 -10.87
N THR A 95 -3.42 9.18 -11.79
CA THR A 95 -4.81 9.53 -12.12
C THR A 95 -5.73 9.37 -10.91
N MET A 96 -5.53 8.35 -10.07
CA MET A 96 -6.31 8.17 -8.85
C MET A 96 -6.04 9.27 -7.80
N VAL A 97 -4.81 9.79 -7.69
CA VAL A 97 -4.54 10.92 -6.78
C VAL A 97 -5.25 12.19 -7.26
N LEU A 98 -5.23 12.45 -8.58
CA LEU A 98 -5.97 13.57 -9.17
C LEU A 98 -7.49 13.44 -9.00
N SER A 99 -8.02 12.21 -9.08
CA SER A 99 -9.44 11.94 -8.84
C SER A 99 -9.86 12.22 -7.39
N VAL A 100 -9.02 11.84 -6.42
CA VAL A 100 -9.25 12.12 -5.00
C VAL A 100 -9.21 13.64 -4.72
N GLU A 101 -8.30 14.37 -5.36
CA GLU A 101 -8.24 15.84 -5.26
C GLU A 101 -9.49 16.52 -5.85
N ALA A 102 -9.92 16.11 -7.05
CA ALA A 102 -11.17 16.59 -7.65
C ALA A 102 -12.40 16.26 -6.78
N GLY A 103 -12.38 15.10 -6.11
CA GLY A 103 -13.38 14.68 -5.12
C GLY A 103 -13.45 15.62 -3.91
N HIS A 104 -12.31 16.05 -3.37
CA HIS A 104 -12.26 17.06 -2.28
C HIS A 104 -12.82 18.41 -2.75
N ASN A 105 -12.55 18.80 -3.99
CA ASN A 105 -13.06 20.03 -4.61
C ASN A 105 -14.55 19.96 -5.03
N LYS A 106 -15.25 18.85 -4.73
CA LYS A 106 -16.65 18.57 -5.12
C LYS A 106 -16.91 18.60 -6.63
N ASP A 107 -15.86 18.50 -7.44
CA ASP A 107 -15.98 18.45 -8.90
C ASP A 107 -16.22 17.01 -9.37
N ARG A 108 -17.50 16.64 -9.43
CA ARG A 108 -17.93 15.28 -9.79
C ARG A 108 -17.59 14.91 -11.23
N LYS A 109 -17.48 15.88 -12.14
CA LYS A 109 -17.20 15.60 -13.56
C LYS A 109 -15.75 15.18 -13.73
N ASN A 110 -14.84 15.96 -13.15
CA ASN A 110 -13.42 15.65 -13.21
C ASN A 110 -13.06 14.44 -12.35
N ALA A 111 -13.69 14.26 -11.18
CA ALA A 111 -13.50 13.06 -10.38
C ALA A 111 -13.90 11.76 -11.10
N ALA A 112 -15.00 11.76 -11.85
CA ALA A 112 -15.44 10.59 -12.63
C ALA A 112 -14.62 10.35 -13.90
N LEU A 113 -13.95 11.39 -14.44
CA LEU A 113 -13.08 11.28 -15.61
C LEU A 113 -11.72 10.67 -15.26
N TYR A 114 -11.22 10.91 -14.04
CA TYR A 114 -9.92 10.43 -13.57
C TYR A 114 -9.98 9.05 -12.87
N LEU A 115 -11.17 8.54 -12.58
CA LEU A 115 -11.42 7.26 -11.90
C LEU A 115 -11.51 6.12 -12.92
#